data_AF-A0A378KQP0-F1
#
_entry.id   AF-A0A378KQP0-F1
#
_cell.length_a   1.000
_cell.length_b   1.000
_cell.length_c   1.000
_cell.angle_alpha   90.00
_cell.angle_beta   90.00
_cell.angle_gamma   90.00
#
_symmetry.space_group_name_H-M   'P 1'
#
loop_
_entity.id
_entity.type
_entity.pdbx_description
1 polymer ?
#
loop_
_entity_poly.entity_id
_entity_poly.type
_entity_poly.pdbx_seq_one_letter_code
_entity_poly.pdbx_strand_id
1 'polypeptide(L)'
;MASGEILISEITLKKIKEYHQYLCTQGIDEAGAYLKQQLETSLLPIEEMDLVTFTQFIIQSKIPKIFAESGVYHDKRDWTLQEESILGDIGIHMPVSFFNDGGHYSSFNNHTPPISGNLAYIPGALLRSDLSNTSADLQEVIVDGHFNQQRFNELYERRLLPLLLNINSQAKNEGKLAAITVPGIGTGQFAGQYGDIIKEAFRTALEYVLEKNEAQLTQIDIIHYDPYSGDEAQAKNIGHIDYRVSPSSIEETTGQLEYPKGSSASTHTLTSFVAWDQFSWPGNDFWPGSRATDDGVKAASTDTMAVITGVKGVYNPKNGSYEPPQSYSNWQALAKAKNINFSAAVYVVSNDGQKIALMPEPRTEKQQKMEDQNPLENLGVAPRQNVPDLQQKIDTKPEQFVDEPKHQEQTYQGRAEQLDRVLDNFAAKINTIGSYHPEAKDKALELLNTLKNAKSEAFSNPSQESVATFRTKAISAIKEATPVLQRDLGWGDYLVNLTKMIVNAVTSTVAQVFTFGYSNHQGFFTIKQSDANKDAQKLETDLGNSFN
;
A
#
# COMPACT_ATOMS: atom_id res chain seq x y z
N MET A 1 4.95 -20.98 -6.27
CA MET A 1 3.77 -20.09 -6.27
C MET A 1 3.49 -19.67 -4.84
N ALA A 2 3.05 -18.43 -4.62
CA ALA A 2 2.63 -17.96 -3.30
C ALA A 2 1.50 -18.86 -2.76
N SER A 3 1.45 -19.10 -1.45
CA SER A 3 0.41 -19.95 -0.82
C SER A 3 -0.90 -19.21 -0.54
N GLY A 4 -1.01 -17.95 -0.95
CA GLY A 4 -2.26 -17.18 -0.88
C GLY A 4 -3.22 -17.46 -2.04
N GLU A 5 -4.48 -17.13 -1.82
CA GLU A 5 -5.58 -17.27 -2.78
C GLU A 5 -6.26 -15.93 -2.96
N ILE A 6 -6.36 -15.48 -4.21
CA ILE A 6 -7.11 -14.27 -4.57
C ILE A 6 -8.56 -14.64 -4.80
N LEU A 7 -9.47 -13.91 -4.16
CA LEU A 7 -10.90 -14.15 -4.21
C LEU A 7 -11.60 -12.91 -4.75
N ILE A 8 -12.45 -13.11 -5.76
CA ILE A 8 -13.27 -12.07 -6.39
C ILE A 8 -14.72 -12.50 -6.48
N SER A 9 -15.64 -11.52 -6.51
CA SER A 9 -17.06 -11.77 -6.74
C SER A 9 -17.37 -11.99 -8.24
N GLU A 10 -18.56 -12.52 -8.54
CA GLU A 10 -19.06 -12.59 -9.92
C GLU A 10 -19.22 -11.21 -10.57
N ILE A 11 -19.55 -10.18 -9.77
CA ILE A 11 -19.66 -8.79 -10.23
C ILE A 11 -18.28 -8.29 -10.66
N THR A 12 -17.25 -8.57 -9.86
CA THR A 12 -15.86 -8.20 -10.17
C THR A 12 -15.37 -8.91 -11.41
N LEU A 13 -15.67 -10.21 -11.58
CA LEU A 13 -15.36 -10.93 -12.81
C LEU A 13 -16.01 -10.28 -14.04
N LYS A 14 -17.26 -9.83 -13.91
CA LYS A 14 -17.95 -9.10 -14.98
C LYS A 14 -17.23 -7.79 -15.33
N LYS A 15 -16.83 -6.99 -14.34
CA LYS A 15 -16.03 -5.77 -14.55
C LYS A 15 -14.73 -6.07 -15.30
N ILE A 16 -14.03 -7.14 -14.92
CA ILE A 16 -12.80 -7.58 -15.60
C ILE A 16 -13.06 -7.94 -17.06
N LYS A 17 -14.12 -8.71 -17.35
CA LYS A 17 -14.50 -9.09 -18.73
C LYS A 17 -14.83 -7.87 -19.58
N GLU A 18 -15.60 -6.95 -19.04
CA GLU A 18 -15.97 -5.71 -19.73
C GLU A 18 -14.73 -4.85 -20.01
N TYR A 19 -13.81 -4.75 -19.05
CA TYR A 19 -12.58 -3.98 -19.22
C TYR A 19 -11.59 -4.64 -20.21
N HIS A 20 -11.47 -5.97 -20.18
CA HIS A 20 -10.70 -6.72 -21.18
C HIS A 20 -11.24 -6.45 -22.59
N GLN A 21 -12.56 -6.57 -22.79
CA GLN A 21 -13.20 -6.29 -24.07
C GLN A 21 -13.01 -4.84 -24.53
N TYR A 22 -13.07 -3.89 -23.59
CA TYR A 22 -12.81 -2.48 -23.86
C TYR A 22 -11.38 -2.27 -24.39
N LEU A 23 -10.36 -2.83 -23.74
CA LEU A 23 -8.98 -2.70 -24.19
C LEU A 23 -8.71 -3.47 -25.50
N CYS A 24 -9.36 -4.61 -25.73
CA CYS A 24 -9.33 -5.28 -27.05
C CYS A 24 -9.89 -4.41 -28.18
N THR A 25 -10.79 -3.47 -27.86
CA THR A 25 -11.42 -2.60 -28.86
C THR A 25 -10.65 -1.28 -29.04
N GLN A 26 -10.14 -0.70 -27.96
CA GLN A 26 -9.51 0.62 -27.97
C GLN A 26 -7.97 0.58 -28.01
N GLY A 27 -7.37 -0.56 -27.68
CA GLY A 27 -5.93 -0.73 -27.54
C GLY A 27 -5.43 -0.53 -26.11
N ILE A 28 -4.24 -1.08 -25.83
CA ILE A 28 -3.62 -1.05 -24.49
C ILE A 28 -3.19 0.36 -24.03
N ASP A 29 -3.18 1.34 -24.93
CA ASP A 29 -2.94 2.76 -24.60
C ASP A 29 -4.09 3.40 -23.80
N GLU A 30 -5.23 2.72 -23.69
CA GLU A 30 -6.31 3.11 -22.78
C GLU A 30 -6.11 2.60 -21.34
N ALA A 31 -5.16 1.70 -21.11
CA ALA A 31 -4.83 1.24 -19.77
C ALA A 31 -4.04 2.29 -18.96
N GLY A 32 -4.11 2.17 -17.64
CA GLY A 32 -3.23 2.87 -16.72
C GLY A 32 -1.77 2.47 -16.93
N ALA A 33 -0.84 3.38 -16.68
CA ALA A 33 0.59 3.16 -16.93
C ALA A 33 1.12 1.86 -16.29
N TYR A 34 0.67 1.51 -15.08
CA TYR A 34 1.14 0.29 -14.42
C TYR A 34 0.59 -0.99 -15.07
N LEU A 35 -0.69 -1.02 -15.43
CA LEU A 35 -1.25 -2.17 -16.15
C LEU A 35 -0.65 -2.27 -17.55
N LYS A 36 -0.58 -1.15 -18.28
CA LYS A 36 0.04 -1.10 -19.59
C LYS A 36 1.46 -1.68 -19.56
N GLN A 37 2.27 -1.29 -18.58
CA GLN A 37 3.62 -1.83 -18.42
C GLN A 37 3.61 -3.37 -18.25
N GLN A 38 2.66 -3.93 -17.49
CA GLN A 38 2.53 -5.39 -17.37
C GLN A 38 2.11 -6.04 -18.70
N LEU A 39 1.12 -5.46 -19.38
CA LEU A 39 0.64 -5.95 -20.68
C LEU A 39 1.75 -5.93 -21.75
N GLU A 40 2.61 -4.92 -21.75
CA GLU A 40 3.74 -4.80 -22.67
C GLU A 40 4.83 -5.87 -22.44
N THR A 41 4.84 -6.54 -21.27
CA THR A 41 5.73 -7.69 -21.05
C THR A 41 5.22 -8.99 -21.70
N SER A 42 3.95 -9.03 -22.10
CA SER A 42 3.34 -10.18 -22.75
C SER A 42 3.87 -10.35 -24.17
N LEU A 43 4.11 -11.60 -24.57
CA LEU A 43 4.36 -11.96 -25.97
C LEU A 43 3.07 -12.08 -26.79
N LEU A 44 1.92 -12.20 -26.12
CA LEU A 44 0.61 -12.29 -26.75
C LEU A 44 -0.06 -10.92 -26.82
N PRO A 45 -0.68 -10.56 -27.96
CA PRO A 45 -1.52 -9.38 -28.06
C PRO A 45 -2.76 -9.54 -27.17
N ILE A 46 -3.37 -8.42 -26.76
CA ILE A 46 -4.46 -8.42 -25.77
C ILE A 46 -5.70 -9.19 -26.23
N GLU A 47 -5.95 -9.24 -27.54
CA GLU A 47 -7.06 -9.95 -28.17
C GLU A 47 -6.93 -11.47 -28.09
N GLU A 48 -5.69 -11.97 -27.94
CA GLU A 48 -5.39 -13.40 -27.78
C GLU A 48 -5.16 -13.80 -26.31
N MET A 49 -5.13 -12.82 -25.41
CA MET A 49 -4.93 -13.04 -23.99
C MET A 49 -6.19 -13.61 -23.34
N ASP A 50 -6.05 -14.72 -22.63
CA ASP A 50 -7.15 -15.26 -21.84
C ASP A 50 -7.44 -14.40 -20.60
N LEU A 51 -8.66 -14.55 -20.07
CA LEU A 51 -9.12 -13.73 -18.95
C LEU A 51 -8.30 -13.96 -17.67
N VAL A 52 -7.69 -15.14 -17.51
CA VAL A 52 -6.89 -15.48 -16.34
C VAL A 52 -5.60 -14.69 -16.35
N THR A 53 -4.91 -14.71 -17.49
CA THR A 53 -3.67 -13.98 -17.73
C THR A 53 -3.91 -12.48 -17.62
N PHE A 54 -5.00 -11.98 -18.22
CA PHE A 54 -5.38 -10.58 -18.10
C PHE A 54 -5.65 -10.17 -16.64
N THR A 55 -6.38 -10.99 -15.89
CA THR A 55 -6.64 -10.75 -14.46
C THR A 55 -5.34 -10.73 -13.65
N GLN A 56 -4.41 -11.64 -13.95
CA GLN A 56 -3.09 -11.65 -13.32
C GLN A 56 -2.30 -10.38 -13.61
N PHE A 57 -2.32 -9.86 -14.85
CA PHE A 57 -1.64 -8.60 -15.16
C PHE A 57 -2.27 -7.39 -14.47
N ILE A 58 -3.60 -7.36 -14.31
CA ILE A 58 -4.27 -6.37 -13.45
C ILE A 58 -3.71 -6.44 -12.03
N ILE A 59 -3.68 -7.63 -11.42
CA ILE A 59 -3.16 -7.80 -10.05
C ILE A 59 -1.68 -7.43 -9.94
N GLN A 60 -0.86 -7.85 -10.91
CA GLN A 60 0.58 -7.59 -10.96
C GLN A 60 0.92 -6.12 -11.22
N SER A 61 -0.05 -5.32 -11.67
CA SER A 61 0.13 -3.87 -11.79
C SER A 61 0.31 -3.22 -10.43
N LYS A 62 -0.23 -3.80 -9.33
CA LYS A 62 -0.03 -3.33 -7.96
C LYS A 62 1.47 -3.30 -7.63
N ILE A 63 1.89 -2.34 -6.80
CA ILE A 63 3.29 -2.17 -6.40
C ILE A 63 3.49 -2.43 -4.90
N PRO A 64 4.70 -2.73 -4.40
CA PRO A 64 4.87 -3.10 -3.00
C PRO A 64 4.34 -2.07 -1.98
N LYS A 65 4.56 -0.77 -2.23
CA LYS A 65 4.15 0.30 -1.33
C LYS A 65 3.59 1.48 -2.09
N ILE A 66 2.42 1.94 -1.69
CA ILE A 66 1.80 3.19 -2.17
C ILE A 66 0.79 3.71 -1.15
N PHE A 67 0.71 5.03 -1.02
CA PHE A 67 -0.35 5.68 -0.26
C PHE A 67 -1.53 5.93 -1.19
N ALA A 68 -2.51 5.03 -1.20
CA ALA A 68 -3.62 5.08 -2.15
C ALA A 68 -4.40 6.41 -2.12
N GLU A 69 -4.50 7.04 -0.94
CA GLU A 69 -5.23 8.28 -0.72
C GLU A 69 -4.54 9.54 -1.24
N SER A 70 -3.24 9.47 -1.55
CA SER A 70 -2.44 10.65 -1.89
C SER A 70 -1.41 10.45 -3.01
N GLY A 71 -1.17 9.21 -3.41
CA GLY A 71 -0.16 8.84 -4.40
C GLY A 71 -0.72 8.42 -5.75
N VAL A 72 -2.04 8.53 -5.97
CA VAL A 72 -2.73 8.04 -7.16
C VAL A 72 -3.54 9.15 -7.84
N TYR A 73 -3.44 9.23 -9.16
CA TYR A 73 -4.10 10.20 -10.03
C TYR A 73 -5.45 9.72 -10.58
N HIS A 74 -5.72 8.41 -10.53
CA HIS A 74 -6.98 7.80 -10.97
C HIS A 74 -7.22 7.95 -12.48
N ASP A 75 -6.13 7.99 -13.25
CA ASP A 75 -6.15 8.10 -14.70
C ASP A 75 -4.99 7.31 -15.33
N LYS A 76 -4.74 7.54 -16.62
CA LYS A 76 -3.72 6.80 -17.38
C LYS A 76 -2.29 6.97 -16.86
N ARG A 77 -2.02 7.94 -15.99
CA ARG A 77 -0.68 8.12 -15.39
C ARG A 77 -0.30 7.00 -14.42
N ASP A 78 -1.28 6.32 -13.85
CA ASP A 78 -1.07 5.20 -12.92
C ASP A 78 -2.10 4.09 -13.11
N TRP A 79 -3.28 4.20 -12.51
CA TRP A 79 -4.43 3.33 -12.68
C TRP A 79 -5.67 4.18 -12.96
N THR A 80 -6.39 3.84 -14.01
CA THR A 80 -7.70 4.41 -14.35
C THR A 80 -8.75 4.05 -13.29
N LEU A 81 -9.85 4.82 -13.25
CA LEU A 81 -11.00 4.52 -12.36
C LEU A 81 -11.57 3.12 -12.58
N GLN A 82 -11.55 2.59 -13.82
CA GLN A 82 -12.02 1.23 -14.12
C GLN A 82 -11.10 0.17 -13.50
N GLU A 83 -9.78 0.35 -13.63
CA GLU A 83 -8.78 -0.53 -13.01
C GLU A 83 -8.87 -0.46 -11.49
N GLU A 84 -8.97 0.74 -10.91
CA GLU A 84 -9.19 0.94 -9.48
C GLU A 84 -10.44 0.21 -8.99
N SER A 85 -11.58 0.35 -9.69
CA SER A 85 -12.84 -0.28 -9.33
C SER A 85 -12.75 -1.81 -9.31
N ILE A 86 -11.93 -2.39 -10.19
CA ILE A 86 -11.63 -3.82 -10.20
C ILE A 86 -10.71 -4.16 -9.02
N LEU A 87 -9.57 -3.48 -8.91
CA LEU A 87 -8.52 -3.74 -7.92
C LEU A 87 -8.99 -3.58 -6.47
N GLY A 88 -9.91 -2.65 -6.21
CA GLY A 88 -10.53 -2.46 -4.91
C GLY A 88 -11.44 -3.61 -4.49
N ASP A 89 -11.96 -4.38 -5.45
CA ASP A 89 -12.82 -5.53 -5.16
C ASP A 89 -12.04 -6.84 -4.97
N ILE A 90 -10.71 -6.82 -5.06
CA ILE A 90 -9.85 -8.00 -4.96
C ILE A 90 -9.42 -8.24 -3.51
N GLY A 91 -9.91 -9.34 -2.92
CA GLY A 91 -9.42 -9.85 -1.64
C GLY A 91 -8.33 -10.91 -1.81
N ILE A 92 -7.44 -11.04 -0.83
CA ILE A 92 -6.50 -12.17 -0.73
C ILE A 92 -6.55 -12.82 0.63
N HIS A 93 -6.72 -14.14 0.63
CA HIS A 93 -6.70 -14.99 1.80
C HIS A 93 -5.40 -15.79 1.85
N MET A 94 -4.74 -15.86 3.00
CA MET A 94 -3.52 -16.66 3.13
C MET A 94 -3.32 -17.25 4.53
N PRO A 95 -2.81 -18.51 4.62
CA PRO A 95 -2.39 -19.09 5.89
C PRO A 95 -1.08 -18.46 6.35
N VAL A 96 -0.99 -18.14 7.63
CA VAL A 96 0.19 -17.52 8.24
C VAL A 96 0.41 -18.00 9.68
N SER A 97 1.59 -17.68 10.21
CA SER A 97 1.92 -17.78 11.64
C SER A 97 1.80 -16.40 12.28
N PHE A 98 0.97 -16.25 13.31
CA PHE A 98 0.89 -15.06 14.14
C PHE A 98 1.95 -15.11 15.25
N PHE A 99 2.92 -14.21 15.19
CA PHE A 99 4.02 -14.16 16.15
C PHE A 99 3.75 -13.24 17.35
N ASN A 100 2.83 -12.30 17.22
CA ASN A 100 2.33 -11.45 18.30
C ASN A 100 0.83 -11.15 18.09
N ASP A 101 0.21 -10.48 19.06
CA ASP A 101 -1.21 -10.10 19.10
C ASP A 101 -1.65 -9.02 18.09
N GLY A 102 -0.72 -8.44 17.33
CA GLY A 102 -0.98 -7.37 16.36
C GLY A 102 -1.05 -5.97 16.99
N GLY A 103 -0.61 -5.79 18.23
CA GLY A 103 -0.56 -4.47 18.87
C GLY A 103 0.33 -3.47 18.11
N HIS A 104 -0.09 -2.21 18.02
CA HIS A 104 0.67 -1.17 17.33
C HIS A 104 1.88 -0.70 18.16
N TYR A 105 2.91 -0.16 17.50
CA TYR A 105 4.11 0.38 18.16
C TYR A 105 4.74 -0.61 19.15
N SER A 106 4.84 -0.24 20.44
CA SER A 106 5.41 -1.05 21.51
C SER A 106 4.36 -1.81 22.34
N SER A 107 3.08 -1.78 21.96
CA SER A 107 2.00 -2.43 22.73
C SER A 107 1.76 -3.89 22.35
N PHE A 108 2.57 -4.46 21.46
CA PHE A 108 2.41 -5.86 21.03
C PHE A 108 2.91 -6.84 22.09
N ASN A 109 2.23 -7.98 22.20
CA ASN A 109 2.63 -9.10 23.03
C ASN A 109 2.99 -10.30 22.17
N ASN A 110 4.20 -10.84 22.36
CA ASN A 110 4.69 -11.99 21.59
C ASN A 110 3.98 -13.28 22.01
N HIS A 111 3.58 -14.08 21.02
CA HIS A 111 3.04 -15.42 21.20
C HIS A 111 4.18 -16.43 21.36
N THR A 112 4.05 -17.34 22.32
CA THR A 112 4.99 -18.46 22.49
C THR A 112 4.22 -19.72 22.90
N PRO A 113 4.02 -20.69 22.00
CA PRO A 113 4.42 -20.69 20.58
C PRO A 113 3.59 -19.72 19.70
N PRO A 114 4.05 -19.38 18.48
CA PRO A 114 3.23 -18.66 17.49
C PRO A 114 1.90 -19.36 17.22
N ILE A 115 0.84 -18.59 16.98
CA ILE A 115 -0.49 -19.11 16.66
C ILE A 115 -0.59 -19.35 15.15
N SER A 116 -1.09 -20.52 14.72
CA SER A 116 -1.43 -20.74 13.30
C SER A 116 -2.81 -20.16 13.00
N GLY A 117 -2.91 -19.35 11.97
CA GLY A 117 -4.16 -18.70 11.56
C GLY A 117 -4.12 -18.26 10.10
N ASN A 118 -5.06 -17.40 9.73
CA ASN A 118 -5.15 -16.85 8.38
C ASN A 118 -5.28 -15.33 8.40
N LEU A 119 -4.76 -14.66 7.37
CA LEU A 119 -5.07 -13.27 7.08
C LEU A 119 -5.95 -13.16 5.84
N ALA A 120 -6.91 -12.24 5.89
CA ALA A 120 -7.80 -11.89 4.81
C ALA A 120 -7.64 -10.39 4.49
N TYR A 121 -6.75 -10.06 3.57
CA TYR A 121 -6.55 -8.68 3.14
C TYR A 121 -7.68 -8.25 2.22
N ILE A 122 -8.32 -7.13 2.53
CA ILE A 122 -9.38 -6.55 1.72
C ILE A 122 -9.25 -5.03 1.61
N PRO A 123 -9.29 -4.46 0.39
CA PRO A 123 -9.23 -3.02 0.23
C PRO A 123 -10.43 -2.32 0.87
N GLY A 124 -10.16 -1.37 1.77
CA GLY A 124 -11.21 -0.49 2.29
C GLY A 124 -11.73 0.48 1.23
N ALA A 125 -12.92 1.04 1.46
CA ALA A 125 -13.46 2.08 0.59
C ALA A 125 -12.52 3.30 0.56
N LEU A 126 -12.01 3.66 -0.62
CA LEU A 126 -11.11 4.80 -0.80
C LEU A 126 -11.92 6.07 -1.06
N LEU A 127 -12.25 6.83 -0.01
CA LEU A 127 -13.08 8.05 -0.09
C LEU A 127 -12.26 9.35 -0.01
N ARG A 128 -10.94 9.22 -0.11
CA ARG A 128 -9.99 10.34 -0.17
C ARG A 128 -9.06 10.12 -1.35
N SER A 129 -8.90 11.16 -2.17
CA SER A 129 -7.86 11.24 -3.18
C SER A 129 -7.34 12.67 -3.27
N ASP A 130 -6.09 12.89 -2.85
CA ASP A 130 -5.51 14.23 -2.77
C ASP A 130 -5.10 14.77 -4.16
N LEU A 131 -4.88 13.91 -5.16
CA LEU A 131 -4.38 14.32 -6.48
C LEU A 131 -5.48 14.53 -7.53
N SER A 132 -6.62 13.84 -7.42
CA SER A 132 -7.73 13.94 -8.38
C SER A 132 -9.02 14.47 -7.75
N ASN A 133 -9.13 14.53 -6.41
CA ASN A 133 -10.36 14.77 -5.66
C ASN A 133 -11.48 13.75 -5.96
N THR A 134 -11.18 12.60 -6.58
CA THR A 134 -12.16 11.56 -6.89
C THR A 134 -11.51 10.17 -6.96
N SER A 135 -12.29 9.14 -6.69
CA SER A 135 -11.89 7.73 -6.77
C SER A 135 -13.09 6.93 -7.26
N ALA A 136 -12.85 5.69 -7.70
CA ALA A 136 -13.94 4.80 -8.10
C ALA A 136 -14.95 4.59 -6.96
N ASP A 137 -14.46 4.40 -5.73
CA ASP A 137 -15.30 4.17 -4.56
C ASP A 137 -16.11 5.41 -4.18
N LEU A 138 -15.51 6.61 -4.27
CA LEU A 138 -16.21 7.86 -4.02
C LEU A 138 -17.35 8.06 -5.05
N GLN A 139 -17.13 7.74 -6.33
CA GLN A 139 -18.18 7.82 -7.35
C GLN A 139 -19.31 6.80 -7.14
N GLU A 140 -19.00 5.65 -6.56
CA GLU A 140 -19.99 4.60 -6.31
C GLU A 140 -20.90 4.92 -5.11
N VAL A 141 -20.33 5.46 -4.04
CA VAL A 141 -21.03 5.61 -2.75
C VAL A 141 -21.52 7.03 -2.47
N ILE A 142 -21.11 8.02 -3.27
CA ILE A 142 -21.66 9.38 -3.20
C ILE A 142 -22.69 9.57 -4.30
N VAL A 143 -23.96 9.73 -3.91
CA VAL A 143 -25.09 9.94 -4.82
C VAL A 143 -25.64 11.34 -4.59
N ASP A 144 -25.74 12.14 -5.64
CA ASP A 144 -26.20 13.54 -5.58
C ASP A 144 -25.43 14.38 -4.55
N GLY A 145 -24.13 14.11 -4.38
CA GLY A 145 -23.25 14.80 -3.42
C GLY A 145 -23.36 14.31 -1.98
N HIS A 146 -24.17 13.30 -1.71
CA HIS A 146 -24.39 12.75 -0.37
C HIS A 146 -23.89 11.32 -0.23
N PHE A 147 -23.35 11.00 0.95
CA PHE A 147 -22.97 9.63 1.31
C PHE A 147 -24.21 8.73 1.32
N ASN A 148 -24.15 7.62 0.58
CA ASN A 148 -25.23 6.67 0.44
C ASN A 148 -24.88 5.35 1.15
N GLN A 149 -25.49 5.13 2.32
CA GLN A 149 -25.25 3.93 3.13
C GLN A 149 -25.57 2.63 2.38
N GLN A 150 -26.62 2.59 1.55
CA GLN A 150 -26.97 1.38 0.81
C GLN A 150 -25.88 1.02 -0.21
N ARG A 151 -25.37 2.00 -0.96
CA ARG A 151 -24.25 1.78 -1.90
C ARG A 151 -22.99 1.33 -1.17
N PHE A 152 -22.73 1.90 0.00
CA PHE A 152 -21.60 1.51 0.84
C PHE A 152 -21.74 0.07 1.36
N ASN A 153 -22.96 -0.36 1.74
CA ASN A 153 -23.26 -1.75 2.09
C ASN A 153 -23.02 -2.70 0.90
N GLU A 154 -23.53 -2.35 -0.29
CA GLU A 154 -23.35 -3.13 -1.52
C GLU A 154 -21.86 -3.25 -1.92
N LEU A 155 -21.07 -2.20 -1.73
CA LEU A 155 -19.62 -2.21 -1.96
C LEU A 155 -18.91 -3.16 -0.99
N TYR A 156 -19.20 -3.08 0.31
CA TYR A 156 -18.57 -3.97 1.28
C TYR A 156 -19.07 -5.41 1.20
N GLU A 157 -20.32 -5.65 0.82
CA GLU A 157 -20.81 -7.01 0.53
C GLU A 157 -20.00 -7.65 -0.60
N ARG A 158 -19.83 -6.92 -1.71
CA ARG A 158 -19.07 -7.38 -2.87
C ARG A 158 -17.62 -7.74 -2.52
N ARG A 159 -17.03 -7.04 -1.55
CA ARG A 159 -15.65 -7.19 -1.08
C ARG A 159 -15.48 -8.28 -0.01
N LEU A 160 -16.35 -8.30 0.99
CA LEU A 160 -16.21 -9.17 2.16
C LEU A 160 -16.79 -10.57 1.93
N LEU A 161 -17.90 -10.68 1.20
CA LEU A 161 -18.63 -11.95 1.08
C LEU A 161 -17.78 -13.09 0.48
N PRO A 162 -16.97 -12.87 -0.59
CA PRO A 162 -16.07 -13.92 -1.11
C PRO A 162 -15.12 -14.48 -0.04
N LEU A 163 -14.56 -13.61 0.80
CA LEU A 163 -13.65 -13.99 1.89
C LEU A 163 -14.40 -14.72 3.00
N LEU A 164 -15.56 -14.22 3.43
CA LEU A 164 -16.40 -14.85 4.47
C LEU A 164 -16.83 -16.26 4.06
N LEU A 165 -17.28 -16.45 2.80
CA LEU A 165 -17.67 -17.77 2.28
C LEU A 165 -16.48 -18.73 2.20
N ASN A 166 -15.29 -18.24 1.82
CA ASN A 166 -14.07 -19.05 1.83
C ASN A 166 -13.66 -19.46 3.25
N ILE A 167 -13.69 -18.53 4.22
CA ILE A 167 -13.39 -18.81 5.64
C ILE A 167 -14.37 -19.84 6.21
N ASN A 168 -15.67 -19.67 5.94
CA ASN A 168 -16.72 -20.60 6.33
C ASN A 168 -16.46 -22.01 5.77
N SER A 169 -16.10 -22.12 4.49
CA SER A 169 -15.77 -23.39 3.86
C SER A 169 -14.52 -24.04 4.45
N GLN A 170 -13.47 -23.26 4.71
CA GLN A 170 -12.24 -23.76 5.33
C GLN A 170 -12.48 -24.28 6.74
N ALA A 171 -13.19 -23.52 7.58
CA ALA A 171 -13.56 -23.96 8.93
C ALA A 171 -14.36 -25.28 8.90
N LYS A 172 -15.33 -25.39 7.97
CA LYS A 172 -16.08 -26.62 7.73
C LYS A 172 -15.17 -27.80 7.39
N ASN A 173 -14.20 -27.60 6.49
CA ASN A 173 -13.26 -28.64 6.06
C ASN A 173 -12.32 -29.08 7.19
N GLU A 174 -12.01 -28.19 8.12
CA GLU A 174 -11.24 -28.48 9.34
C GLU A 174 -12.09 -29.08 10.47
N GLY A 175 -13.41 -29.17 10.31
CA GLY A 175 -14.33 -29.64 11.35
C GLY A 175 -14.39 -28.69 12.56
N LYS A 176 -14.20 -27.39 12.33
CA LYS A 176 -14.17 -26.33 13.33
C LYS A 176 -15.15 -25.20 12.98
N LEU A 177 -15.39 -24.33 13.96
CA LEU A 177 -16.01 -23.03 13.74
C LEU A 177 -14.93 -21.99 13.37
N ALA A 178 -15.33 -20.82 12.88
CA ALA A 178 -14.45 -19.70 12.57
C ALA A 178 -14.65 -18.57 13.58
N ALA A 179 -13.55 -18.12 14.17
CA ALA A 179 -13.47 -16.86 14.89
C ALA A 179 -12.75 -15.85 14.01
N ILE A 180 -13.39 -14.70 13.78
CA ILE A 180 -12.90 -13.68 12.86
C ILE A 180 -12.68 -12.37 13.61
N THR A 181 -11.49 -11.80 13.49
CA THR A 181 -11.22 -10.43 13.96
C THR A 181 -11.25 -9.45 12.79
N VAL A 182 -11.87 -8.29 13.00
CA VAL A 182 -12.08 -7.27 11.96
C VAL A 182 -11.64 -5.90 12.52
N PRO A 183 -10.71 -5.19 11.87
CA PRO A 183 -10.34 -3.84 12.25
C PRO A 183 -11.33 -2.82 11.66
N GLY A 184 -11.11 -1.52 11.92
CA GLY A 184 -11.78 -0.43 11.21
C GLY A 184 -11.35 -0.31 9.73
N ILE A 185 -11.88 -1.15 8.84
CA ILE A 185 -11.51 -1.18 7.41
C ILE A 185 -11.97 0.10 6.68
N GLY A 186 -11.04 0.80 6.02
CA GLY A 186 -11.32 2.05 5.31
C GLY A 186 -11.70 3.23 6.21
N THR A 187 -11.55 3.11 7.53
CA THR A 187 -11.99 4.14 8.50
C THR A 187 -10.89 5.13 8.90
N GLY A 188 -9.64 4.88 8.47
CA GLY A 188 -8.50 5.76 8.71
C GLY A 188 -8.42 6.91 7.70
N GLN A 189 -7.23 7.14 7.13
CA GLN A 189 -7.01 8.22 6.15
C GLN A 189 -7.88 8.09 4.89
N PHE A 190 -8.28 6.86 4.53
CA PHE A 190 -9.12 6.58 3.36
C PHE A 190 -10.52 7.19 3.47
N ALA A 191 -11.00 7.48 4.67
CA ALA A 191 -12.31 8.10 4.87
C ALA A 191 -12.35 9.57 4.44
N GLY A 192 -11.21 10.25 4.37
CA GLY A 192 -11.13 11.67 4.03
C GLY A 192 -12.07 12.53 4.88
N GLN A 193 -12.92 13.31 4.22
CA GLN A 193 -13.90 14.18 4.89
C GLN A 193 -15.02 13.43 5.63
N TYR A 194 -15.16 12.12 5.44
CA TYR A 194 -16.22 11.31 6.04
C TYR A 194 -15.82 10.67 7.37
N GLY A 195 -14.65 11.03 7.93
CA GLY A 195 -14.12 10.41 9.15
C GLY A 195 -15.09 10.36 10.33
N ASP A 196 -15.98 11.35 10.46
CA ASP A 196 -16.96 11.43 11.56
C ASP A 196 -18.12 10.41 11.43
N ILE A 197 -18.44 9.97 10.21
CA ILE A 197 -19.57 9.04 9.96
C ILE A 197 -19.11 7.64 9.55
N ILE A 198 -17.87 7.50 9.07
CA ILE A 198 -17.45 6.30 8.36
C ILE A 198 -17.39 5.05 9.24
N LYS A 199 -17.10 5.21 10.54
CA LYS A 199 -16.95 4.09 11.48
C LYS A 199 -18.29 3.41 11.74
N GLU A 200 -19.32 4.20 12.03
CA GLU A 200 -20.69 3.72 12.14
C GLU A 200 -21.20 3.17 10.80
N ALA A 201 -20.87 3.82 9.69
CA ALA A 201 -21.24 3.35 8.36
C ALA A 201 -20.61 1.97 8.04
N PHE A 202 -19.35 1.75 8.43
CA PHE A 202 -18.67 0.46 8.24
C PHE A 202 -19.23 -0.61 9.17
N ARG A 203 -19.49 -0.29 10.45
CA ARG A 203 -20.22 -1.20 11.35
C ARG A 203 -21.54 -1.64 10.71
N THR A 204 -22.35 -0.68 10.24
CA THR A 204 -23.65 -0.94 9.61
C THR A 204 -23.52 -1.80 8.35
N ALA A 205 -22.48 -1.57 7.54
CA ALA A 205 -22.21 -2.40 6.37
C ALA A 205 -21.81 -3.83 6.75
N LEU A 206 -20.94 -4.01 7.75
CA LEU A 206 -20.55 -5.33 8.24
C LEU A 206 -21.75 -6.10 8.78
N GLU A 207 -22.58 -5.45 9.59
CA GLU A 207 -23.83 -6.02 10.09
C GLU A 207 -24.77 -6.43 8.96
N TYR A 208 -24.97 -5.55 7.96
CA TYR A 208 -25.78 -5.85 6.79
C TYR A 208 -25.29 -7.10 6.04
N VAL A 209 -23.98 -7.22 5.81
CA VAL A 209 -23.40 -8.38 5.10
C VAL A 209 -23.64 -9.66 5.88
N LEU A 210 -23.43 -9.63 7.20
CA LEU A 210 -23.63 -10.79 8.08
C LEU A 210 -25.11 -11.17 8.16
N GLU A 211 -26.01 -10.21 8.38
CA GLU A 211 -27.46 -10.44 8.49
C GLU A 211 -28.05 -11.01 7.19
N LYS A 212 -27.65 -10.44 6.05
CA LYS A 212 -28.14 -10.86 4.73
C LYS A 212 -27.68 -12.26 4.35
N ASN A 213 -26.50 -12.68 4.81
CA ASN A 213 -25.87 -13.93 4.40
C ASN A 213 -25.78 -14.98 5.53
N GLU A 214 -26.37 -14.73 6.69
CA GLU A 214 -26.29 -15.55 7.91
C GLU A 214 -26.53 -17.04 7.63
N ALA A 215 -27.58 -17.37 6.87
CA ALA A 215 -27.93 -18.75 6.55
C ALA A 215 -26.85 -19.52 5.78
N GLN A 216 -25.95 -18.83 5.09
CA GLN A 216 -24.85 -19.43 4.33
C GLN A 216 -23.56 -19.52 5.16
N LEU A 217 -23.43 -18.69 6.19
CA LEU A 217 -22.23 -18.54 7.02
C LEU A 217 -22.23 -19.50 8.23
N THR A 218 -22.69 -20.73 8.02
CA THR A 218 -22.98 -21.74 9.06
C THR A 218 -21.84 -22.13 10.01
N GLN A 219 -20.59 -21.82 9.67
CA GLN A 219 -19.42 -22.09 10.49
C GLN A 219 -18.80 -20.83 11.09
N ILE A 220 -19.30 -19.64 10.76
CA ILE A 220 -18.82 -18.41 11.39
C ILE A 220 -19.54 -18.29 12.73
N ASP A 221 -18.78 -18.36 13.82
CA ASP A 221 -19.34 -18.33 15.18
C ASP A 221 -19.13 -16.97 15.84
N ILE A 222 -17.91 -16.42 15.74
CA ILE A 222 -17.56 -15.16 16.41
C ILE A 222 -17.01 -14.16 15.40
N ILE A 223 -17.57 -12.94 15.44
CA ILE A 223 -17.00 -11.76 14.78
C ILE A 223 -16.60 -10.76 15.87
N HIS A 224 -15.31 -10.47 15.96
CA HIS A 224 -14.73 -9.48 16.86
C HIS A 224 -14.29 -8.24 16.06
N TYR A 225 -15.14 -7.22 16.02
CA TYR A 225 -14.89 -5.95 15.35
C TYR A 225 -14.28 -4.94 16.32
N ASP A 226 -13.07 -4.46 16.02
CA ASP A 226 -12.37 -3.43 16.79
C ASP A 226 -12.04 -2.22 15.89
N PRO A 227 -12.82 -1.13 15.96
CA PRO A 227 -12.52 0.13 15.28
C PRO A 227 -11.49 1.00 16.01
N TYR A 228 -10.83 0.47 17.05
CA TYR A 228 -10.02 1.16 18.06
C TYR A 228 -10.82 2.15 18.90
N SER A 229 -11.47 3.14 18.27
CA SER A 229 -12.27 4.20 18.91
C SER A 229 -13.40 4.66 18.00
N GLY A 230 -14.26 5.57 18.47
CA GLY A 230 -15.29 6.23 17.63
C GLY A 230 -16.50 5.35 17.32
N ASP A 231 -16.66 4.27 18.08
CA ASP A 231 -17.86 3.44 18.16
C ASP A 231 -18.06 3.03 19.62
N GLU A 232 -19.26 2.60 19.98
CA GLU A 232 -19.58 2.11 21.33
C GLU A 232 -19.31 0.61 21.43
N ALA A 233 -18.86 0.16 22.60
CA ALA A 233 -18.75 -1.26 22.89
C ALA A 233 -20.15 -1.88 22.95
N GLN A 234 -20.38 -2.93 22.15
CA GLN A 234 -21.68 -3.61 22.10
C GLN A 234 -21.50 -5.06 21.65
N ALA A 235 -22.45 -5.90 22.06
CA ALA A 235 -22.55 -7.27 21.61
C ALA A 235 -23.99 -7.54 21.15
N LYS A 236 -24.13 -8.21 20.00
CA LYS A 236 -25.42 -8.68 19.49
C LYS A 236 -25.25 -10.03 18.80
N ASN A 237 -26.32 -10.82 18.81
CA ASN A 237 -26.38 -12.04 18.02
C ASN A 237 -26.99 -11.72 16.66
N ILE A 238 -26.28 -12.06 15.59
CA ILE A 238 -26.79 -12.07 14.22
C ILE A 238 -27.09 -13.52 13.86
N GLY A 239 -28.33 -13.95 14.09
CA GLY A 239 -28.68 -15.38 14.02
C GLY A 239 -27.87 -16.19 15.03
N HIS A 240 -27.00 -17.08 14.54
CA HIS A 240 -26.06 -17.85 15.36
C HIS A 240 -24.70 -17.16 15.61
N ILE A 241 -24.41 -16.05 14.91
CA ILE A 241 -23.12 -15.37 14.97
C ILE A 241 -23.08 -14.43 16.19
N ASP A 242 -22.11 -14.61 17.07
CA ASP A 242 -21.78 -13.68 18.16
C ASP A 242 -20.97 -12.51 17.60
N TYR A 243 -21.65 -11.40 17.32
CA TYR A 243 -21.07 -10.17 16.76
C TYR A 243 -20.78 -9.17 17.88
N ARG A 244 -19.50 -8.80 18.01
CA ARG A 244 -19.02 -7.94 19.08
C ARG A 244 -18.28 -6.75 18.50
N VAL A 245 -18.68 -5.56 18.89
CA VAL A 245 -17.93 -4.32 18.69
C VAL A 245 -17.17 -4.05 19.98
N SER A 246 -15.85 -4.08 19.92
CA SER A 246 -14.98 -3.99 21.10
C SER A 246 -13.83 -3.02 20.82
N PRO A 247 -14.08 -1.70 20.86
CA PRO A 247 -13.07 -0.68 20.62
C PRO A 247 -11.96 -0.74 21.68
N SER A 248 -10.73 -1.05 21.27
CA SER A 248 -9.58 -1.25 22.16
C SER A 248 -9.13 0.00 22.93
N SER A 249 -9.60 1.20 22.55
CA SER A 249 -9.37 2.42 23.33
C SER A 249 -10.27 2.57 24.56
N ILE A 250 -11.34 1.77 24.67
CA ILE A 250 -12.37 1.90 25.71
C ILE A 250 -12.33 0.71 26.68
N GLU A 251 -12.12 -0.50 26.18
CA GLU A 251 -12.11 -1.73 26.99
C GLU A 251 -10.84 -2.55 26.75
N GLU A 252 -10.40 -3.26 27.78
CA GLU A 252 -9.37 -4.27 27.64
C GLU A 252 -9.94 -5.42 26.80
N THR A 253 -9.40 -5.59 25.59
CA THR A 253 -9.86 -6.59 24.61
C THR A 253 -8.69 -7.39 24.05
N THR A 254 -8.99 -8.56 23.48
CA THR A 254 -8.02 -9.41 22.79
C THR A 254 -7.47 -8.72 21.55
N GLY A 255 -6.20 -8.94 21.23
CA GLY A 255 -5.59 -8.39 20.01
C GLY A 255 -6.23 -8.93 18.73
N GLN A 256 -5.96 -8.27 17.60
CA GLN A 256 -6.46 -8.69 16.29
C GLN A 256 -5.88 -10.04 15.84
N LEU A 257 -4.67 -10.39 16.28
CA LEU A 257 -3.99 -11.66 15.94
C LEU A 257 -4.01 -12.65 17.11
N GLU A 258 -5.12 -12.66 17.86
CA GLU A 258 -5.38 -13.54 18.99
C GLU A 258 -6.81 -14.07 18.95
N TYR A 259 -7.05 -15.23 19.56
CA TYR A 259 -8.39 -15.81 19.66
C TYR A 259 -9.29 -14.90 20.52
N PRO A 260 -10.42 -14.39 20.00
CA PRO A 260 -11.37 -13.65 20.81
C PRO A 260 -12.00 -14.54 21.88
N LYS A 261 -12.52 -13.91 22.95
CA LYS A 261 -13.16 -14.60 24.07
C LYS A 261 -14.19 -15.64 23.60
N GLY A 262 -14.14 -16.86 24.14
CA GLY A 262 -15.03 -17.96 23.75
C GLY A 262 -14.53 -18.81 22.59
N SER A 263 -13.41 -18.43 21.96
CA SER A 263 -12.75 -19.22 20.91
C SER A 263 -11.39 -19.74 21.38
N SER A 264 -10.87 -20.78 20.69
CA SER A 264 -9.55 -21.36 20.96
C SER A 264 -9.11 -22.21 19.77
N ALA A 265 -7.81 -22.55 19.70
CA ALA A 265 -7.27 -23.38 18.63
C ALA A 265 -7.88 -24.79 18.52
N SER A 266 -8.46 -25.33 19.59
CA SER A 266 -9.10 -26.65 19.58
C SER A 266 -10.49 -26.64 18.95
N THR A 267 -11.22 -25.53 19.05
CA THR A 267 -12.60 -25.40 18.60
C THR A 267 -12.76 -24.52 17.37
N HIS A 268 -11.82 -23.61 17.13
CA HIS A 268 -11.92 -22.58 16.11
C HIS A 268 -10.68 -22.49 15.22
N THR A 269 -10.91 -22.16 13.95
CA THR A 269 -9.92 -21.48 13.12
C THR A 269 -9.91 -19.99 13.48
N LEU A 270 -8.76 -19.35 13.38
CA LEU A 270 -8.64 -17.90 13.59
C LEU A 270 -8.28 -17.23 12.27
N THR A 271 -9.11 -16.29 11.84
CA THR A 271 -8.83 -15.43 10.68
C THR A 271 -8.91 -13.97 11.08
N SER A 272 -7.93 -13.17 10.69
CA SER A 272 -8.00 -11.72 10.86
C SER A 272 -8.15 -11.03 9.51
N PHE A 273 -9.15 -10.18 9.38
CA PHE A 273 -9.24 -9.26 8.25
C PHE A 273 -8.17 -8.18 8.37
N VAL A 274 -7.63 -7.74 7.22
CA VAL A 274 -6.63 -6.68 7.15
C VAL A 274 -7.19 -5.55 6.29
N ALA A 275 -7.13 -4.33 6.81
CA ALA A 275 -7.50 -3.12 6.08
C ALA A 275 -6.41 -2.80 5.05
N TRP A 276 -6.61 -3.29 3.82
CA TRP A 276 -5.69 -3.15 2.70
C TRP A 276 -6.12 -2.01 1.77
N ASP A 277 -5.44 -1.87 0.65
CA ASP A 277 -5.71 -0.86 -0.38
C ASP A 277 -5.68 -1.41 -1.81
N GLN A 278 -6.16 -0.59 -2.72
CA GLN A 278 -6.40 -0.90 -4.13
C GLN A 278 -5.10 -1.19 -4.89
N PHE A 279 -3.95 -0.65 -4.48
CA PHE A 279 -2.79 -0.51 -5.37
C PHE A 279 -1.48 -1.09 -4.80
N SER A 280 -1.42 -1.37 -3.50
CA SER A 280 -0.24 -1.91 -2.83
C SER A 280 -0.21 -3.44 -2.84
N TRP A 281 0.94 -4.07 -2.55
CA TRP A 281 0.95 -5.50 -2.19
C TRP A 281 0.52 -5.66 -0.72
N PRO A 282 0.03 -6.84 -0.31
CA PRO A 282 -0.30 -7.06 1.10
C PRO A 282 0.92 -6.77 1.99
N GLY A 283 0.72 -5.92 2.98
CA GLY A 283 1.73 -5.39 3.89
C GLY A 283 2.14 -3.95 3.64
N ASN A 284 1.82 -3.34 2.48
CA ASN A 284 2.09 -1.95 2.10
C ASN A 284 3.30 -1.28 2.79
N ASP A 285 3.07 -0.54 3.89
CA ASP A 285 4.08 0.16 4.69
C ASP A 285 5.24 -0.72 5.17
N PHE A 286 5.01 -2.01 5.37
CA PHE A 286 6.03 -2.94 5.85
C PHE A 286 7.00 -3.40 4.76
N TRP A 287 6.68 -3.27 3.47
CA TRP A 287 7.62 -3.57 2.38
C TRP A 287 8.95 -2.79 2.50
N PRO A 288 8.95 -1.46 2.72
CA PRO A 288 10.16 -0.71 3.02
C PRO A 288 10.66 -0.86 4.47
N GLY A 289 9.95 -1.59 5.34
CA GLY A 289 10.32 -1.86 6.73
C GLY A 289 9.56 -1.06 7.80
N SER A 290 8.45 -0.39 7.45
CA SER A 290 7.67 0.39 8.43
C SER A 290 6.53 -0.46 9.02
N ARG A 291 6.58 -0.73 10.32
CA ARG A 291 5.50 -1.38 11.07
C ARG A 291 4.43 -0.35 11.45
N ALA A 292 3.71 0.13 10.45
CA ALA A 292 2.64 1.13 10.58
C ALA A 292 1.41 0.69 9.81
N THR A 293 0.26 1.33 10.09
CA THR A 293 -1.07 0.96 9.58
C THR A 293 -1.50 -0.46 9.98
N ASP A 294 -2.79 -0.79 9.87
CA ASP A 294 -3.25 -2.17 10.15
C ASP A 294 -2.57 -3.17 9.19
N ASP A 295 -2.42 -2.79 7.92
CA ASP A 295 -1.76 -3.58 6.88
C ASP A 295 -0.30 -3.90 7.22
N GLY A 296 0.52 -2.88 7.44
CA GLY A 296 1.94 -3.07 7.73
C GLY A 296 2.17 -3.73 9.09
N VAL A 297 1.36 -3.43 10.11
CA VAL A 297 1.45 -4.07 11.42
C VAL A 297 1.13 -5.56 11.34
N LYS A 298 0.03 -5.94 10.69
CA LYS A 298 -0.34 -7.36 10.57
C LYS A 298 0.65 -8.10 9.68
N ALA A 299 1.12 -7.53 8.58
CA ALA A 299 2.13 -8.18 7.75
C ALA A 299 3.50 -8.33 8.44
N ALA A 300 3.88 -7.39 9.31
CA ALA A 300 5.09 -7.50 10.13
C ALA A 300 4.95 -8.55 11.24
N SER A 301 3.77 -8.68 11.80
CA SER A 301 3.50 -9.57 12.94
C SER A 301 3.27 -11.02 12.54
N THR A 302 3.35 -11.30 11.22
CA THR A 302 3.16 -12.62 10.63
C THR A 302 4.25 -12.95 9.62
N ASP A 303 4.20 -14.14 9.03
CA ASP A 303 5.07 -14.56 7.93
C ASP A 303 4.47 -14.25 6.54
N THR A 304 3.56 -13.26 6.43
CA THR A 304 2.98 -12.77 5.15
C THR A 304 4.04 -12.59 4.07
N MET A 305 5.17 -11.98 4.43
CA MET A 305 6.22 -11.72 3.47
C MET A 305 6.85 -13.00 2.92
N ALA A 306 6.99 -14.06 3.73
CA ALA A 306 7.44 -15.35 3.23
C ALA A 306 6.39 -16.03 2.36
N VAL A 307 5.10 -15.89 2.69
CA VAL A 307 3.99 -16.43 1.89
C VAL A 307 3.96 -15.82 0.48
N ILE A 308 4.12 -14.50 0.39
CA ILE A 308 4.08 -13.78 -0.89
C ILE A 308 5.37 -14.00 -1.70
N THR A 309 6.53 -13.90 -1.05
CA THR A 309 7.82 -13.94 -1.76
C THR A 309 8.33 -15.37 -2.00
N GLY A 310 7.82 -16.35 -1.26
CA GLY A 310 8.41 -17.69 -1.17
C GLY A 310 9.76 -17.73 -0.45
N VAL A 311 10.22 -16.63 0.15
CA VAL A 311 11.51 -16.53 0.84
C VAL A 311 11.30 -16.46 2.35
N LYS A 312 11.88 -17.43 3.08
CA LYS A 312 11.80 -17.46 4.55
C LYS A 312 12.61 -16.31 5.15
N GLY A 313 11.94 -15.53 5.99
CA GLY A 313 12.54 -14.53 6.88
C GLY A 313 12.72 -15.06 8.30
N VAL A 314 12.95 -14.14 9.24
CA VAL A 314 13.11 -14.45 10.67
C VAL A 314 12.34 -13.45 11.49
N TYR A 315 11.48 -13.93 12.39
CA TYR A 315 10.77 -13.08 13.34
C TYR A 315 11.73 -12.49 14.38
N ASN A 316 11.69 -11.18 14.57
CA ASN A 316 12.41 -10.47 15.61
C ASN A 316 11.45 -10.06 16.74
N PRO A 317 11.44 -10.78 17.88
CA PRO A 317 10.51 -10.51 18.97
C PRO A 317 10.75 -9.18 19.69
N LYS A 318 11.91 -8.54 19.49
CA LYS A 318 12.20 -7.20 20.05
C LYS A 318 11.51 -6.09 19.26
N ASN A 319 11.38 -6.28 17.95
CA ASN A 319 10.80 -5.29 17.04
C ASN A 319 9.34 -5.61 16.68
N GLY A 320 8.87 -6.82 16.98
CA GLY A 320 7.52 -7.25 16.64
C GLY A 320 7.34 -7.50 15.13
N SER A 321 8.42 -7.82 14.42
CA SER A 321 8.50 -7.82 12.96
C SER A 321 9.13 -9.08 12.37
N TYR A 322 8.61 -9.54 11.25
CA TYR A 322 9.16 -10.63 10.44
C TYR A 322 10.14 -10.07 9.41
N GLU A 323 11.43 -10.19 9.70
CA GLU A 323 12.49 -9.54 8.94
C GLU A 323 12.96 -10.41 7.76
N PRO A 324 13.41 -9.79 6.65
CA PRO A 324 14.02 -10.54 5.57
C PRO A 324 15.35 -11.19 6.02
N PRO A 325 15.90 -12.14 5.24
CA PRO A 325 17.27 -12.62 5.46
C PRO A 325 18.28 -11.46 5.58
N GLN A 326 19.27 -11.61 6.47
CA GLN A 326 20.24 -10.55 6.83
C GLN A 326 20.99 -9.91 5.64
N SER A 327 21.01 -10.55 4.47
CA SER A 327 21.58 -9.99 3.24
C SER A 327 20.75 -8.85 2.61
N TYR A 328 19.53 -8.59 3.10
CA TYR A 328 18.64 -7.56 2.59
C TYR A 328 18.23 -6.60 3.69
N SER A 329 18.13 -5.31 3.36
CA SER A 329 17.76 -4.27 4.33
C SER A 329 16.26 -4.25 4.66
N ASN A 330 15.42 -4.68 3.73
CA ASN A 330 13.96 -4.78 3.88
C ASN A 330 13.39 -5.70 2.78
N TRP A 331 12.09 -6.00 2.86
CA TRP A 331 11.40 -6.89 1.92
C TRP A 331 11.30 -6.31 0.51
N GLN A 332 11.18 -4.98 0.37
CA GLN A 332 11.16 -4.32 -0.94
C GLN A 332 12.50 -4.48 -1.68
N ALA A 333 13.63 -4.34 -0.98
CA ALA A 333 14.95 -4.58 -1.54
C ALA A 333 15.12 -6.04 -1.99
N LEU A 334 14.59 -6.99 -1.21
CA LEU A 334 14.58 -8.40 -1.56
C LEU A 334 13.72 -8.67 -2.80
N ALA A 335 12.50 -8.16 -2.85
CA ALA A 335 11.58 -8.35 -3.97
C ALA A 335 12.19 -7.83 -5.28
N LYS A 336 12.77 -6.62 -5.25
CA LYS A 336 13.48 -6.06 -6.40
C LYS A 336 14.68 -6.91 -6.82
N ALA A 337 15.52 -7.33 -5.88
CA ALA A 337 16.71 -8.12 -6.18
C ALA A 337 16.39 -9.51 -6.76
N LYS A 338 15.24 -10.08 -6.42
CA LYS A 338 14.77 -11.38 -6.90
C LYS A 338 13.74 -11.30 -8.03
N ASN A 339 13.43 -10.09 -8.52
CA ASN A 339 12.40 -9.83 -9.52
C ASN A 339 11.06 -10.53 -9.17
N ILE A 340 10.64 -10.40 -7.92
CA ILE A 340 9.39 -10.97 -7.44
C ILE A 340 8.24 -10.09 -7.94
N ASN A 341 7.15 -10.73 -8.36
CA ASN A 341 5.87 -10.09 -8.66
C ASN A 341 4.79 -10.68 -7.76
N PHE A 342 3.81 -9.86 -7.41
CA PHE A 342 2.65 -10.33 -6.66
C PHE A 342 1.70 -11.12 -7.57
N SER A 343 1.62 -12.43 -7.32
CA SER A 343 0.71 -13.32 -8.03
C SER A 343 0.26 -14.46 -7.11
N ALA A 344 -0.98 -14.90 -7.29
CA ALA A 344 -1.61 -15.98 -6.55
C ALA A 344 -2.73 -16.60 -7.40
N ALA A 345 -3.18 -17.80 -7.06
CA ALA A 345 -4.32 -18.41 -7.74
C ALA A 345 -5.58 -17.55 -7.54
N VAL A 346 -6.32 -17.30 -8.63
CA VAL A 346 -7.53 -16.48 -8.61
C VAL A 346 -8.76 -17.38 -8.63
N TYR A 347 -9.69 -17.12 -7.73
CA TYR A 347 -10.96 -17.81 -7.63
C TYR A 347 -12.11 -16.81 -7.68
N VAL A 348 -13.15 -17.18 -8.40
CA VAL A 348 -14.44 -16.51 -8.37
C VAL A 348 -15.29 -17.21 -7.33
N VAL A 349 -15.86 -16.45 -6.40
CA VAL A 349 -16.80 -16.95 -5.41
C VAL A 349 -18.18 -16.43 -5.74
N SER A 350 -19.09 -17.35 -6.05
CA SER A 350 -20.50 -17.03 -6.30
C SER A 350 -21.23 -16.77 -4.99
N ASN A 351 -22.38 -16.10 -5.09
CA ASN A 351 -23.19 -15.73 -3.92
C ASN A 351 -23.74 -16.94 -3.15
N ASP A 352 -23.76 -18.14 -3.74
CA ASP A 352 -24.14 -19.41 -3.10
C ASP A 352 -22.95 -20.16 -2.45
N GLY A 353 -21.75 -19.56 -2.44
CA GLY A 353 -20.57 -20.13 -1.81
C GLY A 353 -19.74 -21.06 -2.69
N GLN A 354 -20.07 -21.23 -3.97
CA GLN A 354 -19.20 -22.00 -4.87
C GLN A 354 -17.93 -21.21 -5.19
N LYS A 355 -16.79 -21.84 -4.93
CA LYS A 355 -15.46 -21.31 -5.23
C LYS A 355 -14.95 -21.99 -6.50
N ILE A 356 -14.83 -21.23 -7.58
CA ILE A 356 -14.42 -21.72 -8.90
C ILE A 356 -13.06 -21.13 -9.25
N ALA A 357 -12.08 -21.99 -9.55
CA ALA A 357 -10.79 -21.53 -10.04
C ALA A 357 -10.96 -20.83 -11.39
N LEU A 358 -10.40 -19.63 -11.53
CA LEU A 358 -10.29 -18.99 -12.83
C LEU A 358 -9.19 -19.74 -13.61
N MET A 359 -9.59 -20.72 -14.43
CA MET A 359 -8.69 -21.53 -15.23
C MET A 359 -8.54 -20.95 -16.64
N PRO A 360 -7.38 -21.15 -17.30
CA PRO A 360 -7.24 -20.84 -18.72
C PRO A 360 -8.37 -21.51 -19.50
N GLU A 361 -9.03 -20.77 -20.40
CA GLU A 361 -9.99 -21.37 -21.33
C GLU A 361 -9.28 -22.51 -22.10
N PRO A 362 -9.95 -23.65 -22.35
CA PRO A 362 -9.34 -24.72 -23.11
C PRO A 362 -8.86 -24.18 -24.47
N ARG A 363 -7.54 -24.19 -24.67
CA ARG A 363 -6.89 -23.64 -25.86
C ARG A 363 -7.48 -24.29 -27.11
N THR A 364 -7.77 -23.49 -28.13
CA THR A 364 -8.20 -24.03 -29.43
C THR A 364 -7.00 -24.66 -30.15
N GLU A 365 -7.24 -25.68 -30.98
CA GLU A 365 -6.18 -26.38 -31.76
C GLU A 365 -5.28 -25.46 -32.59
N LYS A 366 -5.73 -24.23 -32.88
CA LYS A 366 -4.93 -23.20 -33.57
C LYS A 366 -3.77 -22.68 -32.73
N GLN A 367 -3.97 -22.50 -31.43
CA GLN A 367 -2.94 -21.96 -30.52
C GLN A 367 -1.85 -23.00 -30.25
N GLN A 368 -2.20 -24.28 -30.15
CA GLN A 368 -1.24 -25.39 -30.02
C GLN A 368 -0.32 -25.54 -31.24
N LYS A 369 -0.86 -25.35 -32.45
CA LYS A 369 -0.08 -25.50 -33.70
C LYS A 369 0.92 -24.38 -33.96
N MET A 370 0.81 -23.22 -33.31
CA MET A 370 1.79 -22.13 -33.47
C MET A 370 3.00 -22.28 -32.55
N GLU A 371 2.84 -22.84 -31.36
CA GLU A 371 3.97 -23.14 -30.45
C GLU A 371 4.84 -24.30 -30.96
N ASP A 372 4.21 -25.34 -31.54
CA ASP A 372 4.93 -26.48 -32.15
C ASP A 372 5.73 -26.11 -33.41
N GLN A 373 5.59 -24.89 -33.93
CA GLN A 373 6.29 -24.40 -35.13
C GLN A 373 7.46 -23.45 -34.83
N ASN A 374 7.91 -23.32 -33.58
CA ASN A 374 9.05 -22.46 -33.24
C ASN A 374 10.32 -23.30 -32.94
N PRO A 375 11.27 -23.46 -33.89
CA PRO A 375 12.45 -24.28 -33.69
C PRO A 375 13.58 -23.44 -33.06
N LEU A 376 13.61 -23.37 -31.72
CA LEU A 376 14.79 -22.90 -30.97
C LEU A 376 15.53 -24.02 -30.21
N GLU A 377 15.06 -25.27 -30.32
CA GLU A 377 15.79 -26.45 -29.81
C GLU A 377 16.40 -27.26 -30.97
N ASN A 378 17.43 -26.72 -31.63
CA ASN A 378 18.43 -27.53 -32.35
C ASN A 378 19.64 -26.72 -32.82
N LEU A 379 20.45 -26.21 -31.89
CA LEU A 379 21.84 -25.90 -32.19
C LEU A 379 22.72 -26.49 -31.08
N GLY A 380 23.34 -27.62 -31.42
CA GLY A 380 24.26 -28.36 -30.57
C GLY A 380 25.44 -27.52 -30.09
N VAL A 381 25.74 -27.67 -28.81
CA VAL A 381 26.90 -27.10 -28.14
C VAL A 381 28.19 -27.74 -28.69
N ALA A 382 29.10 -26.92 -29.21
CA ALA A 382 30.51 -27.28 -29.42
C ALA A 382 31.42 -26.27 -28.69
N PRO A 383 32.55 -26.71 -28.10
CA PRO A 383 33.27 -25.95 -27.08
C PRO A 383 34.20 -24.87 -27.67
N ARG A 384 34.28 -23.74 -26.95
CA ARG A 384 35.12 -22.57 -27.27
C ARG A 384 36.62 -22.90 -27.18
N GLN A 385 37.38 -22.51 -28.19
CA GLN A 385 38.85 -22.37 -28.14
C GLN A 385 39.25 -20.87 -28.12
N ASN A 386 40.25 -20.56 -27.29
CA ASN A 386 41.07 -19.33 -27.23
C ASN A 386 41.63 -18.95 -28.63
N VAL A 387 42.01 -17.72 -29.03
CA VAL A 387 42.61 -16.48 -28.44
C VAL A 387 42.47 -15.37 -29.56
N PRO A 388 43.17 -14.19 -29.60
CA PRO A 388 43.42 -13.07 -28.68
C PRO A 388 43.04 -11.66 -29.24
N ASP A 389 42.97 -10.69 -28.32
CA ASP A 389 43.37 -9.27 -28.39
C ASP A 389 43.65 -8.57 -29.74
N LEU A 390 42.92 -7.48 -30.00
CA LEU A 390 43.32 -6.39 -30.91
C LEU A 390 42.74 -5.06 -30.43
N GLN A 391 43.51 -4.38 -29.59
CA GLN A 391 43.36 -2.95 -29.29
C GLN A 391 44.18 -2.15 -30.32
N GLN A 392 43.56 -1.28 -31.13
CA GLN A 392 44.10 0.05 -31.45
C GLN A 392 43.15 0.93 -32.31
N LYS A 393 42.87 2.11 -31.74
CA LYS A 393 42.80 3.47 -32.32
C LYS A 393 41.86 3.78 -33.50
N ILE A 394 40.90 4.68 -33.25
CA ILE A 394 40.63 5.85 -34.11
C ILE A 394 40.41 7.10 -33.23
N ASP A 395 41.05 8.19 -33.63
CA ASP A 395 41.15 9.53 -33.04
C ASP A 395 39.92 10.42 -33.29
N THR A 396 39.60 11.24 -32.27
CA THR A 396 39.08 12.63 -32.22
C THR A 396 38.09 13.19 -33.26
N LYS A 397 36.95 13.73 -32.79
CA LYS A 397 36.69 15.19 -32.66
C LYS A 397 35.40 15.48 -31.87
N PRO A 398 35.30 16.62 -31.15
CA PRO A 398 34.17 16.93 -30.28
C PRO A 398 33.09 17.70 -31.04
N GLU A 399 31.86 17.19 -31.07
CA GLU A 399 30.68 17.97 -31.42
C GLU A 399 30.07 18.56 -30.14
N GLN A 400 30.04 19.90 -30.12
CA GLN A 400 29.39 20.70 -29.10
C GLN A 400 27.87 20.48 -29.15
N PHE A 401 27.30 19.91 -28.10
CA PHE A 401 25.88 20.10 -27.80
C PHE A 401 25.72 21.33 -26.91
N VAL A 402 25.24 22.40 -27.51
CA VAL A 402 24.70 23.57 -26.83
C VAL A 402 23.20 23.33 -26.72
N ASP A 403 22.71 23.03 -25.51
CA ASP A 403 21.39 23.43 -24.99
C ASP A 403 21.17 22.83 -23.58
N GLU A 404 21.70 23.49 -22.55
CA GLU A 404 21.51 23.09 -21.14
C GLU A 404 20.96 24.15 -20.14
N PRO A 405 20.69 25.44 -20.46
CA PRO A 405 20.13 26.35 -19.44
C PRO A 405 18.61 26.17 -19.19
N LYS A 406 17.82 25.89 -20.23
CA LYS A 406 16.33 25.96 -20.14
C LYS A 406 15.71 24.84 -19.30
N HIS A 407 16.31 23.65 -19.28
CA HIS A 407 15.76 22.50 -18.54
C HIS A 407 16.01 22.59 -17.03
N GLN A 408 17.11 23.23 -16.60
CA GLN A 408 17.41 23.43 -15.19
C GLN A 408 16.48 24.48 -14.56
N GLU A 409 16.23 25.59 -15.27
CA GLU A 409 15.39 26.69 -14.78
C GLU A 409 13.92 26.26 -14.57
N GLN A 410 13.37 25.46 -15.50
CA GLN A 410 12.03 24.86 -15.37
C GLN A 410 11.92 23.89 -14.19
N THR A 411 13.01 23.17 -13.86
CA THR A 411 13.04 22.21 -12.75
C THR A 411 13.04 22.91 -11.38
N TYR A 412 13.70 24.06 -11.26
CA TYR A 412 13.68 24.85 -10.02
C TYR A 412 12.35 25.58 -9.80
N GLN A 413 11.72 26.05 -10.87
CA GLN A 413 10.43 26.74 -10.78
C GLN A 413 9.31 25.83 -10.25
N GLY A 414 9.17 24.61 -10.80
CA GLY A 414 8.17 23.65 -10.32
C GLY A 414 8.37 23.23 -8.85
N ARG A 415 9.61 23.25 -8.35
CA ARG A 415 9.93 22.98 -6.94
C ARG A 415 9.64 24.16 -6.02
N ALA A 416 9.89 25.38 -6.50
CA ALA A 416 9.50 26.59 -5.79
C ALA A 416 7.98 26.61 -5.54
N GLU A 417 7.18 26.16 -6.53
CA GLU A 417 5.73 26.03 -6.43
C GLU A 417 5.29 24.92 -5.45
N GLN A 418 5.97 23.77 -5.45
CA GLN A 418 5.71 22.71 -4.45
C GLN A 418 5.98 23.22 -3.03
N LEU A 419 7.07 23.95 -2.83
CA LEU A 419 7.37 24.56 -1.54
C LEU A 419 6.35 25.64 -1.14
N ASP A 420 5.81 26.41 -2.09
CA ASP A 420 4.72 27.36 -1.78
C ASP A 420 3.50 26.63 -1.22
N ARG A 421 3.07 25.52 -1.84
CA ARG A 421 1.93 24.73 -1.34
C ARG A 421 2.17 24.21 0.08
N VAL A 422 3.39 23.74 0.37
CA VAL A 422 3.76 23.27 1.72
C VAL A 422 3.68 24.42 2.74
N LEU A 423 4.21 25.59 2.38
CA LEU A 423 4.23 26.76 3.27
C LEU A 423 2.86 27.41 3.43
N ASP A 424 2.00 27.35 2.41
CA ASP A 424 0.62 27.84 2.48
C ASP A 424 -0.26 26.93 3.32
N ASN A 425 -0.07 25.60 3.24
CA ASN A 425 -0.71 24.66 4.15
C ASN A 425 -0.26 24.88 5.61
N PHE A 426 1.02 25.21 5.82
CA PHE A 426 1.51 25.56 7.14
C PHE A 426 0.91 26.88 7.64
N ALA A 427 0.79 27.90 6.77
CA ALA A 427 0.11 29.15 7.10
C ALA A 427 -1.37 28.94 7.46
N ALA A 428 -2.09 28.10 6.70
CA ALA A 428 -3.47 27.74 7.00
C ALA A 428 -3.59 27.04 8.36
N LYS A 429 -2.66 26.15 8.70
CA LYS A 429 -2.59 25.49 10.01
C LYS A 429 -2.31 26.49 11.14
N ILE A 430 -1.46 27.49 10.94
CA ILE A 430 -1.22 28.56 11.92
C ILE A 430 -2.49 29.37 12.20
N ASN A 431 -3.32 29.61 11.18
CA ASN A 431 -4.58 30.32 11.34
C ASN A 431 -5.59 29.58 12.23
N THR A 432 -5.44 28.27 12.43
CA THR A 432 -6.27 27.50 13.36
C THR A 432 -5.87 27.70 14.83
N ILE A 433 -4.71 28.33 15.10
CA ILE A 433 -4.30 28.66 16.48
C ILE A 433 -5.20 29.81 16.97
N GLY A 434 -6.11 29.47 17.89
CA GLY A 434 -6.98 30.42 18.58
C GLY A 434 -6.21 31.39 19.48
N SER A 435 -6.91 32.23 20.24
CA SER A 435 -6.29 33.25 21.11
C SER A 435 -5.65 32.69 22.39
N TYR A 436 -5.79 31.39 22.66
CA TYR A 436 -5.37 30.75 23.91
C TYR A 436 -3.86 30.45 24.00
N HIS A 437 -3.14 30.46 22.87
CA HIS A 437 -1.70 30.17 22.82
C HIS A 437 -0.94 31.26 22.01
N PRO A 438 -0.90 32.51 22.50
CA PRO A 438 -0.29 33.62 21.76
C PRO A 438 1.22 33.41 21.50
N GLU A 439 1.97 32.89 22.48
CA GLU A 439 3.40 32.59 22.35
C GLU A 439 3.67 31.54 21.26
N ALA A 440 2.87 30.47 21.22
CA ALA A 440 3.00 29.43 20.21
C ALA A 440 2.58 29.93 18.81
N LYS A 441 1.55 30.79 18.74
CA LYS A 441 1.14 31.43 17.50
C LYS A 441 2.23 32.33 16.94
N ASP A 442 2.84 33.15 17.79
CA ASP A 442 3.95 34.03 17.41
C ASP A 442 5.16 33.20 16.95
N LYS A 443 5.50 32.12 17.66
CA LYS A 443 6.61 31.24 17.27
C LYS A 443 6.34 30.51 15.95
N ALA A 444 5.10 30.12 15.68
CA ALA A 444 4.73 29.48 14.42
C ALA A 444 4.76 30.47 13.24
N LEU A 445 4.33 31.72 13.45
CA LEU A 445 4.46 32.80 12.46
C LEU A 445 5.93 33.17 12.19
N GLU A 446 6.76 33.21 13.22
CA GLU A 446 8.21 33.40 13.10
C GLU A 446 8.85 32.29 12.25
N LEU A 447 8.49 31.03 12.52
CA LEU A 447 8.95 29.89 11.74
C LEU A 447 8.50 30.00 10.27
N LEU A 448 7.22 30.30 10.02
CA LEU A 448 6.70 30.46 8.65
C LEU A 448 7.45 31.54 7.88
N ASN A 449 7.69 32.70 8.50
CA ASN A 449 8.43 33.80 7.90
C ASN A 449 9.87 33.41 7.60
N THR A 450 10.53 32.71 8.52
CA THR A 450 11.90 32.21 8.35
C THR A 450 11.99 31.25 7.16
N LEU A 451 11.01 30.34 7.02
CA LEU A 451 10.95 29.40 5.90
C LEU A 451 10.67 30.09 4.56
N LYS A 452 9.74 31.06 4.52
CA LYS A 452 9.43 31.85 3.32
C LYS A 452 10.64 32.68 2.87
N ASN A 453 11.34 33.32 3.80
CA ASN A 453 12.55 34.10 3.50
C ASN A 453 13.68 33.21 2.99
N ALA A 454 13.96 32.10 3.67
CA ALA A 454 14.99 31.16 3.24
C ALA A 454 14.70 30.54 1.87
N LYS A 455 13.42 30.27 1.56
CA LYS A 455 12.99 29.83 0.23
C LYS A 455 13.24 30.94 -0.80
N SER A 456 12.79 32.17 -0.53
CA SER A 456 12.97 33.29 -1.45
C SER A 456 14.46 33.53 -1.76
N GLU A 457 15.34 33.51 -0.75
CA GLU A 457 16.79 33.59 -0.94
C GLU A 457 17.32 32.49 -1.87
N ALA A 458 16.92 31.24 -1.64
CA ALA A 458 17.45 30.11 -2.38
C ALA A 458 16.95 30.03 -3.83
N PHE A 459 15.71 30.46 -4.09
CA PHE A 459 15.06 30.32 -5.40
C PHE A 459 15.03 31.62 -6.21
N SER A 460 15.53 32.75 -5.67
CA SER A 460 15.75 33.98 -6.46
C SER A 460 16.93 33.85 -7.44
N ASN A 461 17.92 33.02 -7.10
CA ASN A 461 19.01 32.62 -7.99
C ASN A 461 19.36 31.15 -7.68
N PRO A 462 18.59 30.19 -8.22
CA PRO A 462 18.66 28.80 -7.78
C PRO A 462 19.96 28.11 -8.21
N SER A 463 20.63 27.50 -7.24
CA SER A 463 21.78 26.63 -7.44
C SER A 463 21.72 25.44 -6.48
N GLN A 464 22.51 24.40 -6.73
CA GLN A 464 22.61 23.26 -5.82
C GLN A 464 23.03 23.70 -4.41
N GLU A 465 23.93 24.68 -4.32
CA GLU A 465 24.41 25.25 -3.06
C GLU A 465 23.32 26.07 -2.35
N SER A 466 22.55 26.88 -3.09
CA SER A 466 21.46 27.68 -2.50
C SER A 466 20.33 26.79 -1.97
N VAL A 467 20.00 25.70 -2.68
CA VAL A 467 18.99 24.73 -2.27
C VAL A 467 19.45 23.88 -1.08
N ALA A 468 20.72 23.46 -1.04
CA ALA A 468 21.30 22.77 0.12
C ALA A 468 21.34 23.68 1.36
N THR A 469 21.62 24.97 1.16
CA THR A 469 21.60 25.99 2.21
C THR A 469 20.18 26.18 2.75
N PHE A 470 19.17 26.27 1.88
CA PHE A 470 17.76 26.33 2.29
C PHE A 470 17.36 25.12 3.12
N ARG A 471 17.69 23.89 2.68
CA ARG A 471 17.40 22.66 3.44
C ARG A 471 17.93 22.75 4.86
N THR A 472 19.18 23.17 5.01
CA THR A 472 19.85 23.26 6.33
C THR A 472 19.19 24.33 7.20
N LYS A 473 18.92 25.52 6.65
CA LYS A 473 18.22 26.60 7.36
C LYS A 473 16.81 26.17 7.80
N ALA A 474 16.07 25.49 6.93
CA ALA A 474 14.70 25.04 7.22
C ALA A 474 14.66 24.01 8.34
N ILE A 475 15.53 22.99 8.31
CA ILE A 475 15.62 21.98 9.37
C ILE A 475 15.99 22.65 10.71
N SER A 476 16.96 23.57 10.70
CA SER A 476 17.37 24.28 11.92
C SER A 476 16.23 25.12 12.50
N ALA A 477 15.51 25.88 11.67
CA ALA A 477 14.40 26.71 12.10
C ALA A 477 13.25 25.87 12.69
N ILE A 478 12.91 24.75 12.04
CA ILE A 478 11.89 23.83 12.54
C ILE A 478 12.32 23.26 13.89
N LYS A 479 13.58 22.79 14.00
CA LYS A 479 14.12 22.26 15.26
C LYS A 479 14.05 23.29 16.39
N GLU A 480 14.37 24.54 16.13
CA GLU A 480 14.32 25.62 17.12
C GLU A 480 12.89 25.95 17.58
N ALA A 481 11.91 25.93 16.67
CA ALA A 481 10.51 26.20 17.01
C ALA A 481 9.83 25.00 17.70
N THR A 482 10.35 23.78 17.51
CA THR A 482 9.67 22.56 17.93
C THR A 482 9.38 22.48 19.44
N PRO A 483 10.29 22.83 20.37
CA PRO A 483 10.00 22.76 21.81
C PRO A 483 8.76 23.55 22.23
N VAL A 484 8.59 24.76 21.70
CA VAL A 484 7.44 25.64 22.02
C VAL A 484 6.17 25.10 21.38
N LEU A 485 6.22 24.75 20.09
CA LEU A 485 5.04 24.30 19.35
C LEU A 485 4.58 22.90 19.77
N GLN A 486 5.48 22.03 20.19
CA GLN A 486 5.13 20.74 20.78
C GLN A 486 4.50 20.91 22.15
N ARG A 487 5.12 21.71 23.04
CA ARG A 487 4.61 21.94 24.40
C ARG A 487 3.20 22.52 24.40
N ASP A 488 2.96 23.52 23.55
CA ASP A 488 1.73 24.31 23.62
C ASP A 488 0.64 23.84 22.67
N LEU A 489 0.99 23.16 21.56
CA LEU A 489 0.04 22.75 20.52
C LEU A 489 0.07 21.25 20.19
N GLY A 490 1.04 20.49 20.71
CA GLY A 490 1.22 19.07 20.37
C GLY A 490 1.63 18.83 18.91
N TRP A 491 2.32 19.79 18.28
CA TRP A 491 2.62 19.76 16.84
C TRP A 491 3.88 18.97 16.43
N GLY A 492 4.46 18.15 17.29
CA GLY A 492 5.71 17.42 17.05
C GLY A 492 5.65 16.55 15.79
N ASP A 493 4.63 15.70 15.68
CA ASP A 493 4.43 14.85 14.50
C ASP A 493 4.15 15.66 13.24
N TYR A 494 3.41 16.76 13.40
CA TYR A 494 3.13 17.69 12.32
C TYR A 494 4.42 18.36 11.80
N LEU A 495 5.33 18.78 12.69
CA LEU A 495 6.60 19.41 12.34
C LEU A 495 7.61 18.41 11.74
N VAL A 496 7.57 17.15 12.18
CA VAL A 496 8.33 16.06 11.54
C VAL A 496 7.84 15.84 10.10
N ASN A 497 6.53 15.83 9.88
CA ASN A 497 5.94 15.71 8.55
C ASN A 497 6.24 16.93 7.67
N LEU A 498 6.17 18.14 8.22
CA LEU A 498 6.58 19.38 7.54
C LEU A 498 8.04 19.30 7.10
N THR A 499 8.93 18.79 7.95
CA THR A 499 10.36 18.58 7.63
C THR A 499 10.51 17.60 6.47
N LYS A 500 9.80 16.46 6.49
CA LYS A 500 9.82 15.47 5.40
C LYS A 500 9.35 16.07 4.08
N MET A 501 8.26 16.85 4.09
CA MET A 501 7.74 17.52 2.89
C MET A 501 8.74 18.50 2.31
N ILE A 502 9.37 19.35 3.15
CA ILE A 502 10.38 20.32 2.71
C ILE A 502 11.63 19.61 2.15
N VAL A 503 12.12 18.57 2.82
CA VAL A 503 13.32 17.85 2.37
C VAL A 503 13.05 17.06 1.08
N ASN A 504 11.89 16.44 0.94
CA ASN A 504 11.52 15.74 -0.29
C ASN A 504 11.41 16.68 -1.49
N ALA A 505 10.86 17.88 -1.30
CA ALA A 505 10.77 18.90 -2.35
C ALA A 505 12.15 19.36 -2.88
N VAL A 506 13.22 19.22 -2.08
CA VAL A 506 14.58 19.69 -2.44
C VAL A 506 15.59 18.57 -2.75
N THR A 507 15.34 17.32 -2.33
CA THR A 507 16.28 16.18 -2.43
C THR A 507 16.23 15.46 -3.78
N SER A 508 15.25 15.72 -4.64
CA SER A 508 15.15 15.14 -6.00
C SER A 508 16.23 15.63 -6.99
N THR A 509 17.30 16.29 -6.53
CA THR A 509 18.31 16.96 -7.36
C THR A 509 19.63 16.19 -7.53
N VAL A 510 19.82 15.03 -6.90
CA VAL A 510 21.12 14.30 -6.98
C VAL A 510 21.04 12.98 -7.76
N ALA A 511 19.85 12.52 -8.15
CA ALA A 511 19.68 11.22 -8.82
C ALA A 511 19.62 11.27 -10.36
N GLN A 512 19.56 12.46 -10.99
CA GLN A 512 19.31 12.59 -12.43
C GLN A 512 20.54 12.85 -13.31
N VAL A 513 21.77 12.85 -12.79
CA VAL A 513 22.99 13.11 -13.59
C VAL A 513 23.80 11.84 -13.94
N PHE A 514 23.40 10.64 -13.51
CA PHE A 514 24.22 9.41 -13.73
C PHE A 514 23.53 8.23 -14.45
N THR A 515 22.49 8.46 -15.24
CA THR A 515 21.91 7.41 -16.09
C THR A 515 21.76 7.85 -17.54
N PHE A 516 22.88 8.20 -18.17
CA PHE A 516 23.04 8.03 -19.61
C PHE A 516 24.48 7.60 -19.89
N GLY A 517 24.65 6.35 -20.36
CA GLY A 517 25.85 5.92 -21.10
C GLY A 517 26.74 4.86 -20.44
N TYR A 518 26.77 3.69 -21.08
CA TYR A 518 27.83 2.68 -21.13
C TYR A 518 27.93 1.59 -20.04
N SER A 519 27.74 0.37 -20.54
CA SER A 519 28.11 -0.93 -19.98
C SER A 519 29.63 -1.14 -19.92
N ASN A 520 30.16 -1.49 -18.74
CA ASN A 520 31.03 -2.64 -18.46
C ASN A 520 31.81 -2.49 -17.14
N HIS A 521 31.76 -3.54 -16.33
CA HIS A 521 32.68 -3.97 -15.27
C HIS A 521 33.02 -3.08 -14.04
N GLN A 522 32.86 -3.73 -12.88
CA GLN A 522 33.64 -3.63 -11.62
C GLN A 522 33.44 -2.40 -10.72
N GLY A 523 32.79 -2.66 -9.56
CA GLY A 523 33.26 -2.21 -8.25
C GLY A 523 32.99 -0.77 -7.80
N PHE A 524 32.36 -0.66 -6.62
CA PHE A 524 32.20 0.54 -5.77
C PHE A 524 31.23 1.62 -6.28
N PHE A 525 30.05 1.71 -5.66
CA PHE A 525 29.69 2.75 -4.67
C PHE A 525 28.38 2.36 -3.98
N THR A 526 28.39 2.40 -2.65
CA THR A 526 27.24 2.16 -1.78
C THR A 526 26.19 3.26 -1.99
N ILE A 527 25.00 2.91 -2.49
CA ILE A 527 23.88 3.84 -2.56
C ILE A 527 23.37 4.08 -1.13
N LYS A 528 23.61 5.29 -0.61
CA LYS A 528 23.15 5.75 0.71
C LYS A 528 21.61 5.81 0.75
N GLN A 529 21.04 5.27 1.83
CA GLN A 529 19.70 5.56 2.36
C GLN A 529 19.39 7.07 2.27
N SER A 530 18.19 7.45 1.78
CA SER A 530 17.84 8.84 1.47
C SER A 530 18.06 9.75 2.67
N ASP A 531 18.76 10.87 2.47
CA ASP A 531 19.13 11.77 3.55
C ASP A 531 17.88 12.40 4.23
N ALA A 532 16.72 12.38 3.57
CA ALA A 532 15.42 12.77 4.13
C ALA A 532 14.99 11.88 5.30
N ASN A 533 15.17 10.57 5.18
CA ASN A 533 14.83 9.62 6.23
C ASN A 533 15.79 9.74 7.42
N LYS A 534 17.07 10.03 7.16
CA LYS A 534 18.07 10.24 8.22
C LYS A 534 17.81 11.52 9.02
N ASP A 535 17.48 12.61 8.34
CA ASP A 535 17.25 13.89 9.01
C ASP A 535 15.92 13.89 9.78
N ALA A 536 14.88 13.25 9.24
CA ALA A 536 13.62 13.06 9.95
C ALA A 536 13.80 12.15 11.17
N GLN A 537 14.51 11.02 11.04
CA GLN A 537 14.82 10.13 12.17
C GLN A 537 15.69 10.82 13.22
N LYS A 538 16.61 11.70 12.83
CA LYS A 538 17.42 12.48 13.76
C LYS A 538 16.59 13.50 14.53
N LEU A 539 15.67 14.20 13.87
CA LEU A 539 14.74 15.12 14.53
C LEU A 539 13.80 14.37 15.49
N GLU A 540 13.30 13.20 15.09
CA GLU A 540 12.47 12.31 15.90
C GLU A 540 13.23 11.79 17.13
N THR A 541 14.51 11.43 16.97
CA THR A 541 15.41 11.05 18.07
C THR A 541 15.67 12.22 19.03
N ASP A 542 15.90 13.42 18.49
CA ASP A 542 16.12 14.63 19.31
C ASP A 542 14.86 15.00 20.09
N LEU A 543 13.67 14.76 19.54
CA LEU A 543 12.39 14.97 20.22
C LEU A 543 12.15 13.95 21.35
N GLY A 544 12.47 12.67 21.13
CA GLY A 544 12.37 11.64 22.16
C GLY A 544 13.32 11.85 23.35
N ASN A 545 14.44 12.55 23.14
CA ASN A 545 15.43 12.85 24.19
C ASN A 545 15.20 14.18 24.93
N SER A 546 14.37 15.09 24.40
CA SER A 546 14.17 16.44 24.97
C SER A 546 13.06 16.52 26.02
N PHE A 547 12.39 15.40 26.31
CA PHE A 547 11.25 15.31 27.25
C PHE A 547 11.38 14.17 28.28
N ASN A 548 12.62 13.71 28.54
CA ASN A 548 12.97 12.85 29.68
C ASN A 548 13.71 13.63 30.77
#